data_AF-A0A7L4KFW4-F1
#
_entry.id   AF-A0A7L4KFW4-F1
#
_cell.length_a   1.000
_cell.length_b   1.000
_cell.length_c   1.000
_cell.angle_alpha   90.00
_cell.angle_beta   90.00
_cell.angle_gamma   90.00
#
_symmetry.space_group_name_H-M   'P 1'
#
loop_
_entity.id
_entity.type
_entity.pdbx_description
1 polymer ?
#
loop_
_entity_poly.entity_id
_entity_poly.type
_entity_poly.pdbx_seq_one_letter_code
_entity_poly.pdbx_strand_id
1 'polypeptide(L)'
;FFPQIPILHRVSAMTRRPLSLYASPWTAPAWLKCNEDVRGKGTLKGQAGDKYHKTWANYFIKFLDEYAKHNVTFWAVTAQNEPLAALLTPPAFPTIVFTAAQQRDFIVCDLGPALARSSHRTQLIILDDQRIHLPLWAKVVR
;
A
#
# COMPACT_ATOMS: atom_id res chain seq x y z
N PHE A 1 2.52 14.87 13.71
CA PHE A 1 3.53 15.70 13.03
C PHE A 1 4.05 14.90 11.84
N PHE A 2 3.81 15.35 10.60
CA PHE A 2 4.27 14.67 9.38
C PHE A 2 5.51 15.40 8.81
N PRO A 3 6.74 14.96 9.12
CA PRO A 3 7.96 15.70 8.76
C PRO A 3 8.18 15.82 7.24
N GLN A 4 7.54 14.96 6.43
CA GLN A 4 7.65 14.97 4.98
C GLN A 4 6.85 16.10 4.31
N ILE A 5 5.74 16.54 4.91
CA ILE A 5 4.83 17.53 4.29
C ILE A 5 5.52 18.87 3.98
N PRO A 6 6.29 19.48 4.91
CA PRO A 6 7.03 20.71 4.60
C PRO A 6 8.09 20.55 3.50
N ILE A 7 8.60 19.34 3.29
CA ILE A 7 9.55 19.05 2.21
C ILE A 7 8.80 18.99 0.88
N LEU A 8 7.64 18.31 0.84
CA LEU A 8 6.81 18.22 -0.36
C LEU A 8 6.33 19.60 -0.84
N HIS A 9 5.93 20.48 0.08
CA HIS A 9 5.58 21.86 -0.28
C HIS A 9 6.75 22.64 -0.87
N ARG A 10 7.95 22.48 -0.31
CA ARG A 10 9.16 23.12 -0.85
C ARG A 10 9.49 22.61 -2.26
N VAL A 11 9.44 21.30 -2.48
CA VAL A 11 9.65 20.71 -3.81
C VAL A 11 8.60 21.21 -4.80
N SER A 12 7.33 21.24 -4.39
CA SER A 12 6.22 21.72 -5.22
C SER A 12 6.38 23.20 -5.60
N ALA A 13 6.92 24.04 -4.72
CA ALA A 13 7.16 25.46 -5.00
C ALA A 13 8.35 25.70 -5.95
N MET A 14 9.28 24.75 -6.04
CA MET A 14 10.48 24.87 -6.87
C MET A 14 10.32 24.30 -8.28
N THR A 15 9.39 23.37 -8.48
CA THR A 15 9.18 22.73 -9.79
C THR A 15 8.28 23.56 -10.70
N ARG A 16 8.63 23.62 -11.98
CA ARG A 16 7.76 24.18 -13.04
C ARG A 16 6.82 23.15 -13.65
N ARG A 17 7.04 21.86 -13.39
CA ARG A 17 6.22 20.74 -13.88
C ARG A 17 5.31 20.23 -12.77
N PRO A 18 4.08 19.79 -13.08
CA PRO A 18 3.21 19.12 -12.12
C PRO A 18 3.94 17.93 -11.47
N LEU A 19 3.86 17.83 -10.15
CA LEU A 19 4.46 16.74 -9.39
C LEU A 19 3.46 15.61 -9.22
N SER A 20 3.80 14.41 -9.68
CA SER A 20 3.01 13.20 -9.43
C SER A 20 3.60 12.44 -8.25
N LEU A 21 2.85 12.37 -7.15
CA LEU A 21 3.25 11.62 -5.97
C LEU A 21 2.67 10.21 -6.01
N TYR A 22 3.44 9.22 -5.55
CA TYR A 22 2.90 7.91 -5.22
C TYR A 22 3.34 7.50 -3.81
N ALA A 23 2.54 6.64 -3.16
CA ALA A 23 2.85 6.11 -1.83
C ALA A 23 2.79 4.58 -1.83
N SER A 24 3.67 3.97 -1.03
CA SER A 24 3.79 2.53 -0.89
C SER A 24 3.97 2.18 0.60
N PRO A 25 3.12 1.32 1.18
CA PRO A 25 3.27 0.91 2.57
C PRO A 25 4.25 -0.25 2.71
N TRP A 26 5.09 -0.19 3.74
CA TRP A 26 5.99 -1.30 4.10
C TRP A 26 5.31 -2.35 4.99
N THR A 27 4.47 -1.94 5.92
CA THR A 27 3.84 -2.86 6.88
C THR A 27 2.49 -2.34 7.36
N ALA A 28 1.61 -3.26 7.72
CA ALA A 28 0.42 -2.95 8.48
C ALA A 28 0.74 -2.86 9.98
N PRO A 29 -0.09 -2.17 10.79
CA PRO A 29 -0.02 -2.24 12.25
C PRO A 29 0.10 -3.68 12.75
N ALA A 30 0.97 -3.91 13.72
CA ALA A 30 1.30 -5.25 14.23
C ALA A 30 0.06 -6.10 14.57
N TRP A 31 -0.95 -5.51 15.20
CA TRP A 31 -2.17 -6.22 15.61
C TRP A 31 -3.04 -6.73 14.44
N LEU A 32 -2.85 -6.19 13.22
CA LEU A 32 -3.48 -6.69 11.99
C LEU A 32 -2.73 -7.87 11.38
N LYS A 33 -1.50 -8.16 11.82
CA LYS A 33 -0.64 -9.19 11.23
C LYS A 33 -0.67 -10.48 12.03
N CYS A 34 -0.56 -11.62 11.34
CA CYS A 34 -0.58 -12.94 11.98
C CYS A 34 0.58 -13.19 12.95
N ASN A 35 1.70 -12.50 12.77
CA ASN A 35 2.89 -12.61 13.60
C ASN A 35 3.00 -11.54 14.70
N GLU A 36 2.05 -10.60 14.75
CA GLU A 36 2.00 -9.51 15.76
C GLU A 36 3.29 -8.67 15.86
N ASP A 37 4.11 -8.65 14.80
CA ASP A 37 5.31 -7.82 14.66
C ASP A 37 5.27 -7.09 13.32
N VAL A 38 5.70 -5.84 13.29
CA VAL A 38 5.84 -5.03 12.07
C VAL A 38 6.87 -5.60 11.08
N ARG A 39 7.83 -6.38 11.56
CA ARG A 39 8.91 -7.04 10.79
C ARG A 39 8.64 -8.52 10.58
N GLY A 40 9.56 -9.20 9.89
CA GLY A 40 9.56 -10.65 9.74
C GLY A 40 8.43 -11.19 8.86
N LYS A 41 8.34 -12.52 8.77
CA LYS A 41 7.35 -13.22 7.95
C LYS A 41 5.96 -13.15 8.59
N GLY A 42 5.12 -12.27 8.07
CA GLY A 42 3.73 -12.12 8.51
C GLY A 42 2.81 -11.65 7.39
N THR A 43 1.59 -12.17 7.37
CA THR A 43 0.50 -11.76 6.48
C THR A 43 -0.57 -11.03 7.29
N LEU A 44 -1.55 -10.40 6.63
CA LEU A 44 -2.75 -9.93 7.34
C LEU A 44 -3.48 -11.11 8.00
N LYS A 45 -4.07 -10.89 9.16
CA LYS A 45 -4.98 -11.85 9.80
C LYS A 45 -6.19 -12.08 8.90
N GLY A 46 -6.69 -13.32 8.91
CA GLY A 46 -7.92 -13.69 8.20
C GLY A 46 -7.77 -13.69 6.67
N GLN A 47 -8.79 -13.21 5.96
CA GLN A 47 -8.88 -13.31 4.49
C GLN A 47 -9.56 -12.09 3.85
N ALA A 48 -9.30 -11.86 2.56
CA ALA A 48 -9.89 -10.76 1.82
C ALA A 48 -11.43 -10.70 1.98
N GLY A 49 -11.97 -9.49 2.13
CA GLY A 49 -13.37 -9.22 2.42
C GLY A 49 -13.74 -9.21 3.91
N ASP A 50 -12.82 -9.62 4.79
CA ASP A 50 -13.06 -9.63 6.24
C ASP A 50 -12.76 -8.29 6.93
N LYS A 51 -12.92 -8.26 8.25
CA LYS A 51 -12.69 -7.04 9.04
C LYS A 51 -11.24 -6.58 9.03
N TYR A 52 -10.25 -7.48 8.93
CA TYR A 52 -8.84 -7.14 8.97
C TYR A 52 -8.40 -6.50 7.64
N HIS A 53 -8.81 -7.10 6.53
CA HIS A 53 -8.50 -6.59 5.18
C HIS A 53 -9.26 -5.30 4.90
N LYS A 54 -10.54 -5.20 5.27
CA LYS A 54 -11.29 -3.93 5.19
C LYS A 54 -10.66 -2.83 6.04
N THR A 55 -10.17 -3.16 7.23
CA THR A 55 -9.47 -2.19 8.08
C THR A 55 -8.18 -1.72 7.42
N TRP A 56 -7.43 -2.64 6.81
CA TRP A 56 -6.22 -2.27 6.07
C TRP A 56 -6.53 -1.39 4.86
N ALA A 57 -7.55 -1.72 4.06
CA ALA A 57 -8.00 -0.86 2.95
C ALA A 57 -8.44 0.53 3.44
N ASN A 58 -9.18 0.62 4.55
CA ASN A 58 -9.57 1.89 5.15
C ASN A 58 -8.37 2.70 5.67
N TYR A 59 -7.27 2.05 6.04
CA TYR A 59 -6.04 2.74 6.42
C TYR A 59 -5.45 3.52 5.25
N PHE A 60 -5.48 2.99 4.02
CA PHE A 60 -5.07 3.73 2.81
C PHE A 60 -5.93 4.98 2.63
N ILE A 61 -7.25 4.88 2.80
CA ILE A 61 -8.15 6.02 2.63
C ILE A 61 -7.86 7.09 3.68
N LYS A 62 -7.68 6.69 4.95
CA LYS A 62 -7.28 7.62 6.01
C LYS A 62 -5.94 8.29 5.73
N PHE A 63 -4.95 7.56 5.20
CA PHE A 63 -3.68 8.14 4.79
C PHE A 63 -3.88 9.23 3.73
N LEU A 64 -4.67 8.95 2.69
CA LEU A 64 -4.97 9.92 1.63
C LEU A 64 -5.76 11.12 2.17
N ASP A 65 -6.74 10.89 3.04
CA ASP A 65 -7.54 11.94 3.68
C ASP A 65 -6.65 12.88 4.52
N GLU A 66 -5.76 12.33 5.34
CA GLU A 66 -4.88 13.14 6.18
C GLU A 66 -3.91 13.99 5.33
N TYR A 67 -3.33 13.45 4.26
CA TYR A 67 -2.48 14.23 3.37
C TYR A 67 -3.26 15.28 2.56
N ALA A 68 -4.51 14.97 2.17
CA ALA A 68 -5.37 15.92 1.47
C ALA A 68 -5.71 17.15 2.32
N LYS A 69 -5.84 17.01 3.66
CA LYS A 69 -5.99 18.16 4.59
C LYS A 69 -4.82 19.15 4.52
N HIS A 70 -3.66 18.68 4.07
CA HIS A 70 -2.46 19.48 3.88
C HIS A 70 -2.23 19.86 2.40
N ASN A 71 -3.25 19.76 1.54
CA ASN A 71 -3.15 20.03 0.10
C ASN A 71 -2.10 19.16 -0.63
N VAL A 72 -1.84 17.95 -0.12
CA VAL A 72 -0.98 16.97 -0.77
C VAL A 72 -1.85 15.84 -1.30
N THR A 73 -1.81 15.61 -2.61
CA THR A 73 -2.58 14.56 -3.29
C THR A 73 -1.65 13.56 -3.96
N PHE A 74 -2.10 12.31 -4.04
CA PHE A 74 -1.32 11.21 -4.62
C PHE A 74 -1.92 10.79 -5.96
N TRP A 75 -1.08 10.80 -6.99
CA TRP A 75 -1.39 10.24 -8.31
C TRP A 75 -1.62 8.74 -8.20
N ALA A 76 -0.81 8.02 -7.41
CA ALA A 76 -0.93 6.58 -7.26
C ALA A 76 -0.64 6.09 -5.84
N VAL A 77 -1.11 4.89 -5.52
CA VAL A 77 -0.61 4.07 -4.42
C VAL A 77 -0.22 2.71 -4.95
N THR A 78 0.73 2.05 -4.30
CA THR A 78 1.01 0.63 -4.57
C THR A 78 0.27 -0.23 -3.55
N ALA A 79 -0.13 -1.44 -3.94
CA ALA A 79 -0.89 -2.32 -3.06
C ALA A 79 -0.08 -2.75 -1.81
N GLN A 80 1.23 -2.89 -1.97
CA GLN A 80 2.19 -3.26 -0.91
C GLN A 80 3.62 -3.10 -1.46
N ASN A 81 4.54 -2.51 -0.69
CA ASN A 81 5.97 -2.54 -1.01
C ASN A 81 6.52 -3.96 -0.86
N GLU A 82 7.20 -4.47 -1.88
CA GLU A 82 7.92 -5.76 -1.87
C GLU A 82 7.14 -6.89 -1.15
N PRO A 83 5.94 -7.27 -1.63
CA PRO A 83 5.09 -8.28 -1.01
C PRO A 83 5.76 -9.65 -0.84
N LEU A 84 6.87 -9.92 -1.53
CA LEU A 84 7.64 -11.16 -1.40
C LEU A 84 8.91 -11.03 -0.53
N ALA A 85 9.25 -9.84 -0.03
CA ALA A 85 10.50 -9.59 0.72
C ALA A 85 10.72 -10.53 1.90
N ALA A 86 9.65 -10.91 2.61
CA ALA A 86 9.71 -11.78 3.77
C ALA A 86 9.26 -13.23 3.50
N LEU A 87 9.10 -13.62 2.22
CA LEU A 87 8.61 -14.96 1.87
C LEU A 87 9.62 -16.05 2.23
N LEU A 88 10.89 -15.82 1.86
CA LEU A 88 11.99 -16.79 2.02
C LEU A 88 12.72 -16.63 3.35
N THR A 89 13.07 -15.40 3.73
CA THR A 89 13.83 -15.09 4.94
C THR A 89 13.14 -13.97 5.71
N PRO A 90 12.90 -14.09 7.02
CA PRO A 90 12.29 -13.03 7.80
C PRO A 90 13.26 -11.84 7.94
N PRO A 91 12.95 -10.67 7.35
CA PRO A 91 13.84 -9.52 7.42
C PRO A 91 13.68 -8.79 8.75
N ALA A 92 14.73 -8.06 9.13
CA ALA A 92 14.70 -7.15 10.28
C ALA A 92 14.03 -5.80 9.99
N PHE A 93 13.56 -5.58 8.75
CA PHE A 93 12.84 -4.38 8.34
C PHE A 93 11.31 -4.62 8.23
N PRO A 94 10.49 -3.56 8.27
CA PRO A 94 9.04 -3.69 8.24
C PRO A 94 8.58 -4.34 6.94
N THR A 95 7.73 -5.36 7.02
CA THR A 95 7.22 -6.10 5.85
C THR A 95 5.81 -6.58 6.09
N ILE A 96 5.06 -6.85 5.03
CA ILE A 96 3.88 -7.70 5.09
C ILE A 96 3.79 -8.52 3.80
N VAL A 97 3.64 -9.83 3.97
CA VAL A 97 3.69 -10.78 2.86
C VAL A 97 2.33 -10.83 2.16
N PHE A 98 2.36 -10.77 0.84
CA PHE A 98 1.23 -11.14 -0.01
C PHE A 98 1.73 -12.09 -1.09
N THR A 99 1.02 -13.19 -1.34
CA THR A 99 1.13 -13.89 -2.63
C THR A 99 0.39 -13.11 -3.71
N ALA A 100 0.64 -13.41 -4.99
CA ALA A 100 -0.09 -12.77 -6.09
C ALA A 100 -1.62 -12.97 -5.97
N ALA A 101 -2.07 -14.15 -5.53
CA ALA A 101 -3.49 -14.42 -5.31
C ALA A 101 -4.06 -13.61 -4.13
N GLN A 102 -3.33 -13.51 -3.02
CA GLN A 102 -3.73 -12.68 -1.89
C GLN A 102 -3.80 -11.20 -2.27
N GLN A 103 -2.84 -10.70 -3.06
CA GLN A 103 -2.87 -9.33 -3.55
C GLN A 103 -4.09 -9.10 -4.45
N ARG A 104 -4.38 -10.02 -5.39
CA ARG A 104 -5.60 -9.97 -6.22
C ARG A 104 -6.85 -9.87 -5.34
N ASP A 105 -7.01 -10.79 -4.40
CA ASP A 105 -8.24 -10.88 -3.59
C ASP A 105 -8.40 -9.65 -2.69
N PHE A 106 -7.32 -9.15 -2.10
CA PHE A 106 -7.34 -7.90 -1.34
C PHE A 106 -7.74 -6.70 -2.20
N ILE A 107 -7.24 -6.62 -3.43
CA ILE A 107 -7.60 -5.55 -4.37
C ILE A 107 -9.08 -5.63 -4.76
N VAL A 108 -9.56 -6.81 -5.15
CA VAL A 108 -10.93 -7.02 -5.63
C VAL A 108 -11.95 -6.82 -4.51
N CYS A 109 -11.70 -7.39 -3.33
CA CYS A 109 -12.67 -7.41 -2.24
C CYS A 109 -12.63 -6.16 -1.36
N ASP A 110 -11.47 -5.50 -1.21
CA ASP A 110 -11.25 -4.49 -0.17
C ASP A 110 -10.70 -3.17 -0.71
N LEU A 111 -9.45 -3.16 -1.19
CA LEU A 111 -8.73 -1.91 -1.53
C LEU A 111 -9.32 -1.20 -2.74
N GLY A 112 -9.62 -1.93 -3.81
CA GLY A 112 -10.23 -1.37 -5.02
C GLY A 112 -11.59 -0.72 -4.74
N PRO A 113 -12.54 -1.43 -4.10
CA PRO A 113 -13.82 -0.84 -3.69
C PRO A 113 -13.68 0.33 -2.71
N ALA A 114 -12.72 0.29 -1.78
CA ALA A 114 -12.46 1.40 -0.85
C ALA A 114 -11.97 2.66 -1.60
N LEU A 115 -11.01 2.51 -2.51
CA LEU A 115 -10.50 3.62 -3.34
C LEU A 115 -11.61 4.19 -4.22
N ALA A 116 -12.40 3.33 -4.88
CA ALA A 116 -13.49 3.73 -5.77
C ALA A 116 -14.61 4.52 -5.06
N ARG A 117 -14.90 4.20 -3.80
CA ARG A 117 -15.87 4.94 -2.97
C ARG A 117 -15.30 6.22 -2.35
N SER A 118 -13.98 6.39 -2.32
CA SER A 118 -13.35 7.58 -1.76
C SER A 118 -13.42 8.76 -2.73
N SER A 119 -13.19 9.98 -2.23
CA SER A 119 -13.06 11.18 -3.07
C SER A 119 -11.74 11.24 -3.85
N HIS A 120 -10.80 10.34 -3.58
CA HIS A 120 -9.46 10.35 -4.18
C HIS A 120 -9.47 9.73 -5.57
N ARG A 121 -8.86 10.41 -6.55
CA ARG A 121 -8.69 9.92 -7.93
C ARG A 121 -7.34 9.22 -8.11
N THR A 122 -6.96 8.44 -7.11
CA THR A 122 -5.65 7.80 -7.01
C THR A 122 -5.62 6.47 -7.77
N GLN A 123 -4.60 6.28 -8.60
CA GLN A 123 -4.35 5.05 -9.33
C GLN A 123 -3.80 3.97 -8.38
N LEU A 124 -4.04 2.70 -8.71
CA LEU A 124 -3.50 1.57 -7.97
C LEU A 124 -2.45 0.85 -8.82
N ILE A 125 -1.25 0.69 -8.27
CA ILE A 125 -0.14 -0.05 -8.85
C ILE A 125 -0.01 -1.39 -8.12
N ILE A 126 0.15 -2.47 -8.86
CA ILE A 126 0.31 -3.83 -8.34
C ILE A 126 1.79 -4.24 -8.33
N LEU A 127 2.09 -5.40 -7.71
CA LEU A 127 3.44 -5.95 -7.53
C LEU A 127 4.33 -5.09 -6.63
N ASP A 128 4.85 -3.96 -7.13
CA ASP A 128 5.84 -3.10 -6.45
C ASP A 128 7.01 -3.89 -5.85
N ASP A 129 7.53 -4.82 -6.66
CA ASP A 129 8.58 -5.78 -6.33
C ASP A 129 9.46 -6.07 -7.54
N GLN A 130 10.44 -6.97 -7.40
CA GLN A 130 11.39 -7.25 -8.46
C GLN A 130 10.75 -7.80 -9.74
N ARG A 131 11.28 -7.37 -10.89
CA ARG A 131 10.80 -7.73 -12.24
C ARG A 131 10.73 -9.25 -12.48
N ILE A 132 11.52 -10.05 -11.77
CA ILE A 132 11.56 -11.53 -11.93
C ILE A 132 10.21 -12.19 -11.67
N HIS A 133 9.30 -11.53 -10.95
CA HIS A 133 7.95 -12.04 -10.68
C HIS A 133 6.97 -11.82 -11.84
N LEU A 134 7.39 -11.09 -12.87
CA LEU A 134 6.65 -10.93 -14.12
C LEU A 134 7.03 -12.04 -15.12
N PRO A 135 6.07 -12.51 -15.95
CA PRO A 135 4.71 -11.99 -16.10
C PRO A 135 3.70 -12.63 -15.14
N LEU A 136 4.10 -13.60 -14.31
CA LEU A 136 3.19 -14.39 -13.49
C LEU A 136 2.29 -13.51 -12.61
N TRP A 137 2.87 -12.55 -11.90
CA TRP A 137 2.11 -11.67 -11.01
C TRP A 137 1.01 -10.90 -11.75
N ALA A 138 1.35 -10.32 -12.91
CA ALA A 138 0.40 -9.59 -13.74
C ALA A 138 -0.72 -10.50 -14.28
N LYS A 139 -0.42 -11.77 -14.58
CA LYS A 139 -1.45 -12.74 -15.02
C LYS A 139 -2.42 -13.11 -13.90
N VAL A 140 -1.95 -13.18 -12.66
CA VAL A 140 -2.77 -13.57 -11.51
C VAL A 140 -3.63 -12.40 -11.01
N VAL A 141 -3.09 -11.18 -10.98
CA VAL A 141 -3.76 -10.01 -10.40
C VAL A 141 -4.70 -9.30 -11.39
N ARG A 142 -4.58 -9.59 -12.69
CA ARG A 142 -5.44 -9.01 -13.74
C ARG A 142 -6.93 -9.21 -13.49
#